data_AF-A0A073IGS6-F1
#
_entry.id   AF-A0A073IGS6-F1
#
_cell.length_a   1.000
_cell.length_b   1.000
_cell.length_c   1.000
_cell.angle_alpha   90.00
_cell.angle_beta   90.00
_cell.angle_gamma   90.00
#
_symmetry.space_group_name_H-M   'P 1'
#
loop_
_entity.id
_entity.type
_entity.pdbx_description
1 polymer ?
#
loop_
_entity_poly.entity_id
_entity_poly.type
_entity_poly.pdbx_seq_one_letter_code
_entity_poly.pdbx_strand_id
1 'polypeptide(L)'
;MIDTTTLWTVIILLGIGSFGLRFVFTGLVGDRAMPAWLLRHLRYTAVAILPALVAPQVVWPTATEGAFDTPRAAAAAITLCVGLFTKNVLLAILSGAATLYGLLYLLG
;
A
#
# COMPACT_ATOMS: atom_id res chain seq x y z
N MET A 1 -7.10 6.40 26.80
CA MET A 1 -5.77 6.12 27.39
C MET A 1 -5.57 4.61 27.35
N ILE A 2 -4.46 4.12 26.79
CA ILE A 2 -4.19 2.68 26.69
C ILE A 2 -3.74 2.18 28.07
N ASP A 3 -4.32 1.06 28.53
CA ASP A 3 -3.93 0.40 29.77
C ASP A 3 -2.46 -0.07 29.72
N THR A 4 -1.71 0.14 30.80
CA THR A 4 -0.27 -0.14 30.86
C THR A 4 0.04 -1.61 30.56
N THR A 5 -0.81 -2.53 31.04
CA THR A 5 -0.65 -3.97 30.77
C THR A 5 -0.83 -4.26 29.29
N THR A 6 -1.88 -3.69 28.68
CA THR A 6 -2.15 -3.82 27.24
C THR A 6 -0.99 -3.30 26.40
N LEU A 7 -0.42 -2.15 26.78
CA LEU A 7 0.74 -1.57 26.10
C LEU A 7 1.94 -2.53 26.10
N TRP A 8 2.33 -3.03 27.28
CA TRP A 8 3.47 -3.94 27.39
C TRP A 8 3.25 -5.27 26.67
N THR A 9 2.04 -5.83 26.74
CA THR A 9 1.69 -7.04 26.00
C THR A 9 1.84 -6.84 24.50
N VAL A 10 1.36 -5.72 23.94
CA VAL A 10 1.51 -5.40 22.51
C VAL A 10 2.98 -5.24 22.15
N ILE A 11 3.78 -4.50 22.95
CA ILE A 11 5.21 -4.32 22.67
C ILE A 11 5.94 -5.67 22.63
N ILE A 12 5.74 -6.52 23.63
CA ILE A 12 6.43 -7.81 23.71
C ILE A 12 6.01 -8.71 22.54
N LEU A 13 4.71 -8.83 22.26
CA LEU A 13 4.22 -9.64 21.14
C LEU A 13 4.71 -9.12 19.79
N LEU A 14 4.69 -7.81 19.57
CA LEU A 14 5.15 -7.20 18.32
C LEU A 14 6.67 -7.39 18.15
N GLY A 15 7.43 -7.29 19.23
CA GLY A 15 8.87 -7.55 19.27
C GLY A 15 9.19 -9.01 18.94
N ILE A 16 8.55 -9.97 19.62
CA ILE A 16 8.72 -11.40 19.36
C ILE A 16 8.28 -11.76 17.94
N GLY A 17 7.14 -11.25 17.49
CA GLY A 17 6.63 -11.49 16.14
C GLY A 17 7.55 -10.95 15.05
N SER A 18 8.04 -9.71 15.19
CA SER A 18 8.98 -9.10 14.24
C SER A 18 10.32 -9.86 14.20
N PHE A 19 10.85 -10.20 15.37
CA PHE A 19 12.08 -11.00 15.46
C PHE A 19 11.90 -12.38 14.86
N GLY A 20 10.79 -13.07 15.18
CA GLY A 20 10.47 -14.39 14.67
C GLY A 20 10.35 -14.43 13.14
N LEU A 21 9.63 -13.46 12.55
CA LEU A 21 9.54 -13.33 11.09
C LEU A 21 10.94 -13.18 10.46
N ARG A 22 11.79 -12.31 11.02
CA ARG A 22 13.16 -12.13 10.53
C ARG A 22 14.02 -13.38 10.71
N PHE A 23 13.89 -14.05 11.85
CA PHE A 23 14.60 -15.28 12.18
C PHE A 23 14.23 -16.45 11.27
N VAL A 24 12.99 -16.54 10.79
CA VAL A 24 12.61 -17.56 9.80
C VAL A 24 13.42 -17.40 8.52
N PHE A 25 13.63 -16.17 8.04
CA PHE A 25 14.45 -15.93 6.85
C PHE A 25 15.95 -16.13 7.10
N THR A 26 16.50 -15.64 8.22
CA THR A 26 17.96 -15.69 8.46
C THR A 26 18.41 -16.99 9.12
N GLY A 27 17.63 -17.55 10.04
CA GLY A 27 17.97 -18.71 10.85
C GLY A 27 17.49 -20.05 10.29
N LEU A 28 16.25 -20.11 9.76
CA LEU A 28 15.70 -21.37 9.23
C LEU A 28 16.12 -21.63 7.78
N VAL A 29 16.08 -20.60 6.94
CA VAL A 29 16.52 -20.71 5.53
C VAL A 29 18.05 -20.60 5.43
N GLY A 30 18.66 -19.58 6.05
CA GLY A 30 20.12 -19.40 6.06
C GLY A 30 20.70 -19.36 4.64
N ASP A 31 21.71 -20.19 4.37
CA ASP A 31 22.37 -20.36 3.06
C ASP A 31 21.70 -21.38 2.13
N ARG A 32 20.53 -21.94 2.49
CA ARG A 32 19.85 -22.91 1.62
C ARG A 32 19.16 -22.22 0.44
N ALA A 33 19.27 -22.84 -0.74
CA ALA A 33 18.53 -22.42 -1.92
C ALA A 33 17.02 -22.45 -1.63
N MET A 34 16.38 -21.28 -1.67
CA MET A 34 14.94 -21.15 -1.43
C MET A 34 14.16 -21.87 -2.54
N PRO A 35 13.12 -22.65 -2.20
CA PRO A 35 12.32 -23.33 -3.21
C PRO A 35 11.60 -22.31 -4.10
N ALA A 36 11.47 -22.63 -5.39
CA ALA A 36 10.94 -21.70 -6.40
C ALA A 36 9.53 -21.19 -6.09
N TRP A 37 8.70 -21.98 -5.40
CA TRP A 37 7.37 -21.55 -4.97
C TRP A 37 7.44 -20.38 -3.98
N LEU A 38 8.39 -20.37 -3.04
CA LEU A 38 8.52 -19.31 -2.03
C LEU A 38 9.01 -18.02 -2.68
N LEU A 39 10.04 -18.11 -3.53
CA LEU A 39 10.56 -16.97 -4.29
C LEU A 39 9.50 -16.31 -5.17
N ARG A 40 8.63 -17.13 -5.79
CA ARG A 40 7.50 -16.62 -6.59
C ARG A 40 6.57 -15.74 -5.76
N HIS A 41 6.17 -16.18 -4.56
CA HIS A 41 5.30 -15.39 -3.69
C HIS A 41 5.99 -14.11 -3.21
N LEU A 42 7.25 -14.21 -2.76
CA LEU A 42 8.04 -13.05 -2.30
C LEU A 42 8.17 -11.98 -3.39
N ARG A 43 8.34 -12.40 -4.65
CA ARG A 43 8.48 -11.48 -5.79
C ARG A 43 7.19 -10.72 -6.11
N TYR A 44 6.03 -11.27 -5.75
CA TYR A 44 4.73 -10.60 -5.96
C TYR A 44 4.27 -9.76 -4.75
N THR A 45 4.85 -9.97 -3.57
CA THR A 45 4.47 -9.24 -2.35
C THR A 45 4.57 -7.73 -2.52
N ALA A 46 5.71 -7.21 -2.99
CA ALA A 46 5.90 -5.77 -3.17
C ALA A 46 4.91 -5.16 -4.18
N VAL A 47 4.66 -5.88 -5.29
CA VAL A 47 3.73 -5.45 -6.34
C VAL A 47 2.29 -5.48 -5.85
N ALA A 48 1.93 -6.41 -4.97
CA ALA A 48 0.57 -6.52 -4.40
C ALA A 48 0.30 -5.51 -3.28
N ILE A 49 1.31 -5.14 -2.49
CA ILE A 49 1.14 -4.22 -1.35
C ILE A 49 0.78 -2.81 -1.81
N LEU A 50 1.39 -2.30 -2.88
CA LEU A 50 1.15 -0.92 -3.33
C LEU A 50 -0.32 -0.67 -3.70
N PRO A 51 -0.97 -1.50 -4.55
CA PRO A 51 -2.41 -1.38 -4.79
C PRO A 51 -3.26 -1.61 -3.54
N ALA A 52 -2.89 -2.56 -2.67
CA ALA A 52 -3.63 -2.82 -1.44
C ALA A 52 -3.67 -1.62 -0.49
N LEU A 53 -2.60 -0.81 -0.46
CA LEU A 53 -2.54 0.41 0.32
C LEU A 53 -3.36 1.56 -0.32
N VAL A 54 -3.34 1.67 -1.65
CA VAL A 54 -3.94 2.79 -2.38
C VAL A 54 -5.42 2.58 -2.67
N ALA A 55 -5.86 1.37 -3.03
CA ALA A 55 -7.25 1.06 -3.38
C ALA A 55 -8.29 1.49 -2.34
N PRO A 56 -8.15 1.20 -1.02
CA PRO A 56 -9.12 1.66 -0.04
C PRO A 56 -9.18 3.19 0.06
N GLN A 57 -8.06 3.89 -0.15
CA GLN A 57 -8.01 5.36 -0.12
C GLN A 57 -8.75 6.00 -1.31
N VAL A 58 -8.93 5.26 -2.40
CA VAL A 58 -9.66 5.71 -3.60
C VAL A 58 -11.15 5.39 -3.49
N VAL A 59 -11.50 4.17 -3.05
CA VAL A 59 -12.91 3.71 -3.02
C VAL A 59 -13.65 4.19 -1.77
N TRP A 60 -13.00 4.14 -0.61
CA TRP A 60 -13.56 4.61 0.67
C TRP A 60 -12.58 5.56 1.36
N PRO A 61 -12.42 6.78 0.81
CA PRO A 61 -11.52 7.76 1.41
C PRO A 61 -11.94 8.06 2.84
N THR A 62 -11.00 7.91 3.78
CA THR A 62 -11.19 8.30 5.19
C THR A 62 -11.44 9.80 5.35
N ALA A 63 -11.01 10.59 4.36
CA ALA A 63 -11.24 12.02 4.30
C ALA A 63 -12.70 12.43 4.04
N THR A 64 -13.54 11.52 3.52
CA THR A 64 -14.94 11.79 3.15
C THR A 64 -15.91 10.94 3.97
N GLU A 65 -15.48 10.48 5.16
CA GLU A 65 -16.25 9.58 6.04
C GLU A 65 -16.79 8.32 5.34
N GLY A 66 -16.11 7.84 4.29
CA GLY A 66 -16.52 6.66 3.53
C GLY A 66 -17.51 6.92 2.40
N ALA A 67 -17.84 8.19 2.07
CA ALA A 67 -18.56 8.52 0.85
C ALA A 67 -17.62 8.47 -0.37
N PHE A 68 -18.14 7.93 -1.47
CA PHE A 68 -17.40 7.82 -2.72
C PHE A 68 -17.13 9.20 -3.32
N ASP A 69 -15.86 9.60 -3.39
CA ASP A 69 -15.43 10.90 -3.89
C ASP A 69 -15.09 10.80 -5.39
N THR A 70 -15.96 11.37 -6.22
CA THR A 70 -15.86 11.32 -7.69
C THR A 70 -14.51 11.88 -8.20
N PRO A 71 -14.02 13.03 -7.71
CA PRO A 71 -12.65 13.53 -7.95
C PRO A 71 -11.52 12.53 -7.71
N ARG A 72 -11.52 11.81 -6.57
CA ARG A 72 -10.44 10.87 -6.23
C ARG A 72 -10.47 9.63 -7.10
N ALA A 73 -11.67 9.12 -7.39
CA ALA A 73 -11.85 8.01 -8.31
C ALA A 73 -11.38 8.36 -9.73
N ALA A 74 -11.73 9.55 -10.23
CA ALA A 74 -11.29 10.05 -11.53
C ALA A 74 -9.76 10.23 -11.60
N ALA A 75 -9.17 10.83 -10.56
CA ALA A 75 -7.72 10.98 -10.48
C ALA A 75 -6.98 9.64 -10.48
N ALA A 76 -7.47 8.65 -9.73
CA ALA A 76 -6.90 7.31 -9.71
C ALA A 76 -7.01 6.61 -11.07
N ALA A 77 -8.17 6.71 -11.74
CA ALA A 77 -8.38 6.15 -13.07
C ALA A 77 -7.44 6.77 -14.11
N ILE A 78 -7.28 8.10 -14.10
CA ILE A 78 -6.39 8.82 -15.02
C ILE A 78 -4.92 8.47 -14.73
N THR A 79 -4.52 8.42 -13.46
CA THR A 79 -3.17 8.00 -13.05
C THR A 79 -2.84 6.59 -13.58
N LEU A 80 -3.78 5.64 -13.44
CA LEU A 80 -3.62 4.28 -13.96
C LEU A 80 -3.56 4.25 -15.49
N CYS A 81 -4.47 4.94 -16.17
CA CYS A 81 -4.49 4.97 -17.64
C CYS A 81 -3.18 5.56 -18.19
N VAL A 82 -2.77 6.74 -17.70
CA VAL A 82 -1.55 7.40 -18.16
C VAL A 82 -0.32 6.57 -17.82
N GLY A 83 -0.26 5.98 -16.61
CA GLY A 83 0.84 5.10 -16.21
C GLY A 83 0.97 3.86 -17.09
N LEU A 84 -0.14 3.23 -17.47
CA LEU A 84 -0.14 2.05 -18.35
C LEU A 84 0.24 2.39 -19.79
N PHE A 85 -0.27 3.49 -20.35
CA PHE A 85 -0.01 3.88 -21.73
C PHE A 85 1.40 4.48 -21.92
N THR A 86 1.79 5.44 -21.07
CA THR A 86 3.06 6.16 -21.23
C THR A 86 4.25 5.40 -20.65
N LYS A 87 4.01 4.40 -19.79
CA LYS A 87 5.03 3.69 -19.00
C LYS A 87 5.98 4.66 -18.25
N ASN A 88 5.52 5.89 -18.00
CA ASN A 88 6.29 6.95 -17.39
C ASN A 88 5.63 7.37 -16.07
N VAL A 89 6.33 7.10 -14.97
CA VAL A 89 5.85 7.35 -13.60
C VAL A 89 5.62 8.84 -13.36
N LEU A 90 6.47 9.72 -13.89
CA LEU A 90 6.33 11.17 -13.72
C LEU A 90 5.05 11.70 -14.39
N LEU A 91 4.74 11.24 -15.60
CA LEU A 91 3.53 11.64 -16.30
C LEU A 91 2.26 11.12 -15.59
N ALA A 92 2.31 9.91 -15.03
CA ALA A 92 1.21 9.36 -14.24
C ALA A 92 0.95 10.20 -12.99
N ILE A 93 1.99 10.56 -12.22
CA ILE A 93 1.87 11.37 -11.01
C ILE A 93 1.33 12.77 -11.35
N LEU A 94 1.91 13.42 -12.35
CA LEU A 94 1.51 14.79 -12.73
C LEU A 94 0.08 14.84 -13.27
N SER A 95 -0.33 13.89 -14.11
CA SER A 95 -1.69 13.83 -14.64
C SER A 95 -2.73 13.51 -13.55
N GLY A 96 -2.41 12.60 -12.63
CA GLY A 96 -3.23 12.31 -11.46
C GLY A 96 -3.43 13.52 -10.56
N ALA A 97 -2.34 14.20 -10.20
CA ALA A 97 -2.38 15.43 -9.41
C ALA A 97 -3.18 16.54 -10.12
N ALA A 98 -2.89 16.78 -11.41
CA ALA A 98 -3.61 17.78 -12.20
C ALA A 98 -5.11 17.49 -12.27
N THR A 99 -5.50 16.22 -12.39
CA THR A 99 -6.91 15.80 -12.39
C THR A 99 -7.55 16.06 -11.03
N LEU A 100 -6.88 15.68 -9.94
CA LEU A 100 -7.43 15.85 -8.59
C LEU A 100 -7.62 17.33 -8.25
N TYR A 101 -6.60 18.16 -8.45
CA TYR A 101 -6.68 19.60 -8.20
C TYR A 101 -7.63 20.30 -9.17
N GLY A 102 -7.67 19.87 -10.44
CA GLY A 102 -8.60 20.42 -11.44
C GLY A 102 -10.06 20.13 -11.12
N LEU A 103 -10.39 18.89 -10.72
CA LEU A 103 -11.75 18.55 -10.29
C LEU A 103 -12.11 19.21 -8.96
N LEU A 104 -11.18 19.30 -8.00
CA LEU A 104 -11.44 20.03 -6.76
C LEU A 104 -11.74 21.51 -7.03
N TYR A 105 -11.05 22.13 -8.00
CA TYR A 105 -11.29 23.53 -8.38
C TYR A 105 -12.62 23.72 -9.13
N LEU A 106 -13.09 22.71 -9.87
CA LEU A 106 -14.35 22.76 -10.63
C LEU A 106 -15.59 22.38 -9.80
N LEU A 107 -15.44 21.51 -8.80
CA LEU A 107 -16.53 21.03 -7.94
C LEU A 107 -16.55 21.65 -6.53
N GLY A 108 -15.46 22.30 -6.12
CA GLY A 108 -15.36 23.05 -4.85
C GLY A 108 -15.88 24.48 -4.99
#